data_AF-A0A172Y3Q1-F1
#
_entry.id   AF-A0A172Y3Q1-F1
#
_cell.length_a   1.000
_cell.length_b   1.000
_cell.length_c   1.000
_cell.angle_alpha   90.00
_cell.angle_beta   90.00
_cell.angle_gamma   90.00
#
_symmetry.space_group_name_H-M   'P 1'
#
loop_
_entity.id
_entity.type
_entity.pdbx_description
1 polymer ?
#
loop_
_entity_poly.entity_id
_entity_poly.type
_entity_poly.pdbx_seq_one_letter_code
_entity_poly.pdbx_strand_id
1 'polypeptide(L)'
;MKMRIWLPVAAILFLSACGSKPAEKGTDLSKANTTYQNELMELLMDAKPGAVIEIPAGVFAIDTELSLVVDGVTIRGQGMDKTILNFRNQAAGAQGLLVTASNFTIENLAIEDTKGDAIKINKGENIIVRKIRTEWTQGPKTENGAYGIYPVQTKNVLIEDSVAIGASDAGIYVGQSQNVVVRRNRAEFNVAGIEIENCIDADVYENLATNNTGGILVFNMPQLQQAGYRTRVYNNRAIANNTRNFGHAGTPVASVPAGTGVIVNSNDQVEIFDNEIADNKTANIIISALFSAGYSDSAMSADFDPYPEAILIKDNRFSGGGNAPDGMDFQALRIAKFGPTGRFPDILWDGYVNPKKLVNGQLPAELRICIDNGDAGILNVDGPNKYAKPNTDITPHRCTLPRLKPVVLPQA
;
A
#
# COMPACT_ATOMS: atom_id res chain seq x y z
N MET A 1 72.07 -10.09 -16.43
CA MET A 1 71.11 -9.05 -16.00
C MET A 1 69.73 -9.69 -15.94
N LYS A 2 69.31 -10.22 -14.77
CA LYS A 2 68.03 -10.93 -14.59
C LYS A 2 67.00 -9.94 -14.04
N MET A 3 66.04 -9.56 -14.88
CA MET A 3 64.98 -8.60 -14.56
C MET A 3 63.86 -9.32 -13.79
N ARG A 4 63.69 -8.97 -12.52
CA ARG A 4 62.56 -9.42 -11.67
C ARG A 4 61.33 -8.59 -12.04
N ILE A 5 60.30 -9.25 -12.58
CA ILE A 5 58.98 -8.65 -12.79
C ILE A 5 58.15 -8.94 -11.52
N TRP A 6 57.77 -7.91 -10.80
CA TRP A 6 56.82 -7.96 -9.68
C TRP A 6 55.39 -7.87 -10.23
N LEU A 7 54.55 -8.87 -9.97
CA LEU A 7 53.10 -8.76 -10.11
C LEU A 7 52.52 -8.13 -8.83
N PRO A 8 51.70 -7.06 -8.90
CA PRO A 8 50.90 -6.66 -7.76
C PRO A 8 49.63 -7.53 -7.70
N VAL A 9 49.46 -8.24 -6.59
CA VAL A 9 48.20 -8.91 -6.24
C VAL A 9 47.22 -7.82 -5.78
N ALA A 10 46.22 -7.50 -6.60
CA ALA A 10 45.11 -6.67 -6.20
C ALA A 10 44.15 -7.49 -5.34
N ALA A 11 44.14 -7.23 -4.02
CA ALA A 11 43.18 -7.81 -3.09
C ALA A 11 41.79 -7.19 -3.34
N ILE A 12 40.88 -7.99 -3.89
CA ILE A 12 39.47 -7.62 -4.01
C ILE A 12 38.83 -7.77 -2.63
N LEU A 13 38.62 -6.65 -1.95
CA LEU A 13 37.79 -6.55 -0.75
C LEU A 13 36.33 -6.80 -1.13
N PHE A 14 35.82 -7.99 -0.82
CA PHE A 14 34.38 -8.24 -0.79
C PHE A 14 33.77 -7.44 0.36
N LEU A 15 33.19 -6.28 0.04
CA LEU A 15 32.27 -5.59 0.92
C LEU A 15 30.98 -6.41 0.99
N SER A 16 30.87 -7.24 2.03
CA SER A 16 29.62 -7.86 2.44
C SER A 16 28.65 -6.75 2.86
N ALA A 17 27.74 -6.36 1.97
CA ALA A 17 26.59 -5.55 2.32
C ALA A 17 25.67 -6.40 3.20
N CYS A 18 25.87 -6.32 4.52
CA CYS A 18 24.92 -6.83 5.50
C CYS A 18 23.63 -6.03 5.33
N GLY A 19 22.62 -6.65 4.71
CA GLY A 19 21.24 -6.22 4.86
C GLY A 19 20.92 -6.21 6.36
N SER A 20 20.69 -5.01 6.89
CA SER A 20 20.26 -4.83 8.27
C SER A 20 18.92 -5.54 8.46
N LYS A 21 18.94 -6.68 9.15
CA LYS A 21 17.74 -7.21 9.80
C LYS A 21 17.19 -6.11 10.72
N PRO A 22 15.87 -5.91 10.81
CA PRO A 22 15.31 -5.01 11.81
C PRO A 22 15.85 -5.42 13.18
N ALA A 23 16.30 -4.46 13.97
CA ALA A 23 16.56 -4.72 15.37
C ALA A 23 15.21 -5.08 15.99
N GLU A 24 15.00 -6.37 16.31
CA GLU A 24 13.88 -6.89 17.11
C GLU A 24 13.96 -6.33 18.54
N LYS A 25 13.81 -5.02 18.71
CA LYS A 25 13.71 -4.37 20.01
C LYS A 25 12.38 -3.64 20.07
N GLY A 26 11.33 -4.39 20.36
CA GLY A 26 10.04 -3.79 20.70
C GLY A 26 10.14 -2.93 21.96
N THR A 27 9.11 -2.11 22.17
CA THR A 27 9.03 -1.18 23.30
C THR A 27 9.17 -1.88 24.65
N ASP A 28 10.04 -1.36 25.52
CA ASP A 28 10.22 -1.84 26.89
C ASP A 28 9.00 -1.46 27.75
N LEU A 29 8.25 -2.47 28.18
CA LEU A 29 7.05 -2.29 29.00
C LEU A 29 7.30 -2.35 30.50
N SER A 30 8.55 -2.54 30.96
CA SER A 30 8.87 -2.63 32.39
C SER A 30 8.48 -1.38 33.19
N LYS A 31 8.38 -0.23 32.52
CA LYS A 31 7.97 1.06 33.09
C LYS A 31 6.70 1.62 32.46
N ALA A 32 5.94 0.81 31.71
CA ALA A 32 4.70 1.26 31.10
C ALA A 32 3.68 1.60 32.19
N ASN A 33 2.93 2.67 31.98
CA ASN A 33 1.82 3.05 32.83
C ASN A 33 0.62 2.14 32.54
N THR A 34 0.23 1.33 33.52
CA THR A 34 -0.87 0.36 33.42
C THR A 34 -2.20 0.89 33.94
N THR A 35 -2.23 2.07 34.57
CA THR A 35 -3.45 2.63 35.19
C THR A 35 -4.11 3.70 34.32
N TYR A 36 -3.36 4.35 33.44
CA TYR A 36 -3.84 5.46 32.60
C TYR A 36 -4.95 5.03 31.62
N GLN A 37 -5.02 3.75 31.25
CA GLN A 37 -6.10 3.24 30.40
C GLN A 37 -7.49 3.67 30.90
N ASN A 38 -7.73 3.57 32.21
CA ASN A 38 -9.04 3.90 32.79
C ASN A 38 -9.38 5.39 32.59
N GLU A 39 -8.40 6.27 32.80
CA GLU A 39 -8.55 7.71 32.58
C GLU A 39 -8.81 8.01 31.09
N LEU A 40 -8.05 7.38 30.18
CA LEU A 40 -8.25 7.55 28.75
C LEU A 40 -9.63 7.07 28.29
N MET A 41 -10.10 5.93 28.80
CA MET A 41 -11.44 5.43 28.50
C MET A 41 -12.53 6.37 29.00
N GLU A 42 -12.39 6.92 30.21
CA GLU A 42 -13.33 7.92 30.75
C GLU A 42 -13.36 9.18 29.88
N LEU A 43 -12.18 9.71 29.48
CA LEU A 43 -12.07 10.86 28.58
C LEU A 43 -12.73 10.61 27.22
N LEU A 44 -12.59 9.41 26.66
CA LEU A 44 -13.22 9.03 25.39
C LEU A 44 -14.74 8.90 25.52
N MET A 45 -15.24 8.37 26.64
CA MET A 45 -16.67 8.22 26.91
C MET A 45 -17.37 9.55 27.19
N ASP A 46 -16.71 10.46 27.90
CA ASP A 46 -17.25 11.76 28.29
C ASP A 46 -17.03 12.86 27.23
N ALA A 47 -16.33 12.54 26.15
CA ALA A 47 -16.02 13.46 25.07
C ALA A 47 -17.29 14.11 24.50
N LYS A 48 -17.19 15.39 24.18
CA LYS A 48 -18.24 16.17 23.52
C LYS A 48 -17.69 16.76 22.22
N PRO A 49 -18.55 17.15 21.27
CA PRO A 49 -18.07 17.83 20.07
C PRO A 49 -17.20 19.05 20.40
N GLY A 50 -16.05 19.14 19.74
CA GLY A 50 -15.01 20.14 20.01
C GLY A 50 -14.00 19.74 21.09
N ALA A 51 -14.16 18.58 21.73
CA ALA A 51 -13.21 18.10 22.75
C ALA A 51 -11.85 17.78 22.14
N VAL A 52 -10.81 18.10 22.90
CA VAL A 52 -9.43 17.71 22.64
C VAL A 52 -8.97 16.83 23.79
N ILE A 53 -8.73 15.56 23.50
CA ILE A 53 -8.20 14.57 24.44
C ILE A 53 -6.68 14.57 24.29
N GLU A 54 -6.00 15.24 25.23
CA GLU A 54 -4.54 15.29 25.30
C GLU A 54 -4.01 14.08 26.08
N ILE A 55 -3.14 13.30 25.43
CA ILE A 55 -2.44 12.17 26.02
C ILE A 55 -1.00 12.61 26.33
N PRO A 56 -0.53 12.47 27.58
CA PRO A 56 0.81 12.90 27.95
C PRO A 56 1.90 12.04 27.29
N ALA A 57 3.15 12.48 27.38
CA ALA A 57 4.28 11.66 27.01
C ALA A 57 4.41 10.48 27.98
N GLY A 58 4.63 9.28 27.44
CA GLY A 58 4.72 8.04 28.19
C GLY A 58 4.48 6.82 27.30
N VAL A 59 4.79 5.65 27.86
CA VAL A 59 4.36 4.35 27.33
C VAL A 59 3.20 3.88 28.20
N PHE A 60 2.07 3.59 27.57
CA PHE A 60 0.84 3.18 28.24
C PHE A 60 0.51 1.76 27.83
N ALA A 61 0.41 0.86 28.79
CA ALA A 61 -0.01 -0.52 28.53
C ALA A 61 -1.54 -0.54 28.47
N ILE A 62 -2.07 -0.88 27.30
CA ILE A 62 -3.50 -0.95 27.03
C ILE A 62 -3.87 -2.41 26.80
N ASP A 63 -4.84 -2.93 27.56
CA ASP A 63 -5.31 -4.31 27.50
C ASP A 63 -6.72 -4.46 26.90
N THR A 64 -7.38 -3.37 26.52
CA THR A 64 -8.70 -3.40 25.88
C THR A 64 -8.77 -2.45 24.69
N GLU A 65 -9.62 -2.77 23.73
CA GLU A 65 -9.96 -1.86 22.63
C GLU A 65 -10.53 -0.53 23.13
N LEU A 66 -10.01 0.57 22.59
CA LEU A 66 -10.52 1.92 22.83
C LEU A 66 -11.57 2.27 21.78
N SER A 67 -12.60 3.03 22.16
CA SER A 67 -13.66 3.43 21.21
C SER A 67 -14.04 4.90 21.33
N LEU A 68 -14.43 5.49 20.20
CA LEU A 68 -14.94 6.85 20.10
C LEU A 68 -16.10 6.91 19.09
N VAL A 69 -17.25 7.44 19.52
CA VAL A 69 -18.46 7.55 18.69
C VAL A 69 -18.99 8.99 18.58
N VAL A 70 -18.23 9.96 19.08
CA VAL A 70 -18.63 11.37 19.15
C VAL A 70 -17.91 12.17 18.06
N ASP A 71 -18.71 12.91 17.27
CA ASP A 71 -18.21 13.79 16.22
C ASP A 71 -17.42 14.98 16.80
N GLY A 72 -16.48 15.52 16.02
CA GLY A 72 -15.79 16.77 16.34
C GLY A 72 -14.71 16.64 17.41
N VAL A 73 -14.22 15.42 17.66
CA VAL A 73 -13.21 15.15 18.70
C VAL A 73 -11.81 15.06 18.09
N THR A 74 -10.84 15.62 18.80
CA THR A 74 -9.41 15.45 18.53
C THR A 74 -8.74 14.60 19.60
N ILE A 75 -7.99 13.57 19.22
CA ILE A 75 -7.07 12.83 20.10
C ILE A 75 -5.65 13.28 19.77
N ARG A 76 -4.90 13.78 20.76
CA ARG A 76 -3.56 14.34 20.55
C ARG A 76 -2.55 13.78 21.54
N GLY A 77 -1.43 13.25 21.05
CA GLY A 77 -0.26 12.94 21.86
C GLY A 77 0.85 13.99 21.77
N GLN A 78 2.02 13.68 22.33
CA GLN A 78 3.19 14.58 22.37
C GLN A 78 4.23 14.28 21.29
N GLY A 79 3.96 13.33 20.41
CA GLY A 79 4.80 12.86 19.31
C GLY A 79 4.78 11.33 19.20
N MET A 80 4.96 10.79 17.99
CA MET A 80 4.96 9.33 17.71
C MET A 80 6.00 8.54 18.53
N ASP A 81 7.09 9.20 18.94
CA ASP A 81 8.16 8.59 19.75
C ASP A 81 8.04 8.93 21.24
N LYS A 82 7.01 9.70 21.63
CA LYS A 82 6.83 10.21 22.99
C LYS A 82 5.57 9.71 23.67
N THR A 83 4.48 9.56 22.92
CA THR A 83 3.21 9.03 23.41
C THR A 83 2.96 7.71 22.70
N ILE A 84 3.06 6.60 23.43
CA ILE A 84 2.95 5.24 22.90
C ILE A 84 1.83 4.50 23.63
N LEU A 85 0.78 4.13 22.91
CA LEU A 85 -0.26 3.21 23.37
C LEU A 85 0.14 1.80 22.91
N ASN A 86 0.58 0.95 23.83
CA ASN A 86 1.06 -0.39 23.50
C ASN A 86 0.05 -1.45 23.93
N PHE A 87 -0.40 -2.26 22.96
CA PHE A 87 -1.46 -3.25 23.08
C PHE A 87 -0.94 -4.69 23.12
N ARG A 88 0.36 -4.91 23.38
CA ARG A 88 1.00 -6.24 23.36
C ARG A 88 0.29 -7.27 24.23
N ASN A 89 -0.36 -6.82 25.31
CA ASN A 89 -1.09 -7.66 26.25
C ASN A 89 -2.62 -7.50 26.13
N GLN A 90 -3.14 -7.04 24.98
CA GLN A 90 -4.57 -6.84 24.75
C GLN A 90 -5.37 -8.11 25.10
N ALA A 91 -6.21 -8.03 26.12
CA ALA A 91 -7.07 -9.10 26.60
C ALA A 91 -8.44 -9.08 25.90
N ALA A 92 -9.00 -7.90 25.64
CA ALA A 92 -10.34 -7.72 25.08
C ALA A 92 -10.38 -6.80 23.84
N GLY A 93 -11.35 -7.07 22.96
CA GLY A 93 -11.43 -6.43 21.65
C GLY A 93 -10.31 -6.87 20.70
N ALA A 94 -10.30 -6.30 19.50
CA ALA A 94 -9.27 -6.58 18.51
C ALA A 94 -8.56 -5.32 18.06
N GLN A 95 -9.26 -4.19 17.95
CA GLN A 95 -8.67 -2.95 17.48
C GLN A 95 -7.88 -2.25 18.59
N GLY A 96 -6.90 -1.42 18.22
CA GLY A 96 -6.31 -0.46 19.15
C GLY A 96 -7.29 0.68 19.45
N LEU A 97 -7.75 1.34 18.39
CA LEU A 97 -8.78 2.38 18.43
C LEU A 97 -9.85 2.14 17.36
N LEU A 98 -11.11 2.05 17.78
CA LEU A 98 -12.28 2.00 16.93
C LEU A 98 -13.03 3.34 16.96
N VAL A 99 -13.15 4.00 15.81
CA VAL A 99 -13.85 5.28 15.66
C VAL A 99 -15.04 5.11 14.75
N THR A 100 -16.18 5.70 15.13
CA THR A 100 -17.36 5.86 14.28
C THR A 100 -17.90 7.27 14.48
N ALA A 101 -17.28 8.24 13.80
CA ALA A 101 -17.50 9.67 14.01
C ALA A 101 -17.06 10.49 12.80
N SER A 102 -17.60 11.70 12.68
CA SER A 102 -17.21 12.73 11.71
C SER A 102 -16.42 13.85 12.38
N ASN A 103 -15.69 14.66 11.59
CA ASN A 103 -14.86 15.77 12.05
C ASN A 103 -13.83 15.29 13.10
N PHE A 104 -13.23 14.14 12.84
CA PHE A 104 -12.33 13.46 13.76
C PHE A 104 -10.88 13.71 13.37
N THR A 105 -10.06 14.07 14.36
CA THR A 105 -8.61 14.17 14.19
C THR A 105 -7.89 13.28 15.20
N ILE A 106 -6.89 12.53 14.74
CA ILE A 106 -5.91 11.88 15.60
C ILE A 106 -4.50 12.29 15.20
N GLU A 107 -3.70 12.73 16.17
CA GLU A 107 -2.34 13.18 15.89
C GLU A 107 -1.30 12.96 16.98
N ASN A 108 -0.03 12.87 16.56
CA ASN A 108 1.17 12.90 17.41
C ASN A 108 1.27 11.76 18.43
N LEU A 109 0.95 10.52 18.06
CA LEU A 109 1.10 9.36 18.94
C LEU A 109 1.42 8.08 18.17
N ALA A 110 1.81 7.05 18.89
CA ALA A 110 2.01 5.70 18.39
C ALA A 110 0.98 4.72 18.97
N ILE A 111 0.57 3.76 18.14
CA ILE A 111 -0.21 2.57 18.53
C ILE A 111 0.61 1.34 18.13
N GLU A 112 0.90 0.48 19.09
CA GLU A 112 1.78 -0.67 18.89
C GLU A 112 1.13 -1.98 19.30
N ASP A 113 1.49 -3.05 18.58
CA ASP A 113 1.26 -4.44 18.96
C ASP A 113 -0.23 -4.80 19.23
N THR A 114 -1.17 -4.23 18.48
CA THR A 114 -2.60 -4.57 18.57
C THR A 114 -2.87 -5.98 18.05
N LYS A 115 -3.88 -6.67 18.61
CA LYS A 115 -4.30 -8.00 18.14
C LYS A 115 -4.85 -7.97 16.71
N GLY A 116 -5.62 -6.93 16.39
CA GLY A 116 -6.19 -6.64 15.09
C GLY A 116 -5.77 -5.25 14.63
N ASP A 117 -6.66 -4.53 13.96
CA ASP A 117 -6.34 -3.24 13.34
C ASP A 117 -5.87 -2.19 14.36
N ALA A 118 -4.83 -1.42 14.03
CA ALA A 118 -4.31 -0.42 14.97
C ALA A 118 -5.29 0.75 15.13
N ILE A 119 -5.71 1.36 14.02
CA ILE A 119 -6.73 2.43 14.00
C ILE A 119 -7.78 2.11 12.94
N LYS A 120 -9.00 1.85 13.37
CA LYS A 120 -10.14 1.64 12.48
C LYS A 120 -11.12 2.80 12.58
N ILE A 121 -11.35 3.49 11.46
CA ILE A 121 -12.29 4.60 11.37
C ILE A 121 -13.40 4.16 10.42
N ASN A 122 -14.52 3.77 11.00
CA ASN A 122 -15.64 3.20 10.28
C ASN A 122 -16.73 4.26 10.09
N LYS A 123 -16.98 4.63 8.83
CA LYS A 123 -17.92 5.70 8.46
C LYS A 123 -17.49 7.08 8.96
N GLY A 124 -18.20 8.10 8.49
CA GLY A 124 -18.00 9.49 8.89
C GLY A 124 -17.34 10.34 7.81
N GLU A 125 -17.36 11.64 8.02
CA GLU A 125 -16.81 12.63 7.09
C GLU A 125 -15.76 13.51 7.79
N ASN A 126 -14.81 14.05 7.03
CA ASN A 126 -13.76 14.96 7.50
C ASN A 126 -12.85 14.29 8.55
N ILE A 127 -12.04 13.34 8.08
CA ILE A 127 -11.15 12.53 8.89
C ILE A 127 -9.70 12.98 8.68
N ILE A 128 -8.99 13.28 9.77
CA ILE A 128 -7.57 13.65 9.73
C ILE A 128 -6.77 12.68 10.59
N VAL A 129 -5.83 11.99 9.96
CA VAL A 129 -4.80 11.18 10.62
C VAL A 129 -3.45 11.81 10.30
N ARG A 130 -2.77 12.36 11.32
CA ARG A 130 -1.52 13.11 11.10
C ARG A 130 -0.46 12.72 12.10
N LYS A 131 0.77 12.47 11.64
CA LYS A 131 1.90 12.18 12.55
C LYS A 131 1.55 11.04 13.52
N ILE A 132 1.05 9.96 12.96
CA ILE A 132 0.73 8.72 13.68
C ILE A 132 1.71 7.63 13.29
N ARG A 133 2.16 6.83 14.26
CA ARG A 133 2.91 5.60 14.00
C ARG A 133 2.07 4.40 14.40
N THR A 134 1.84 3.48 13.48
CA THR A 134 1.29 2.15 13.78
C THR A 134 2.38 1.10 13.54
N GLU A 135 2.59 0.20 14.49
CA GLU A 135 3.69 -0.76 14.39
C GLU A 135 3.42 -2.08 15.11
N TRP A 136 3.67 -3.19 14.42
CA TRP A 136 3.89 -4.49 15.05
C TRP A 136 5.38 -4.70 15.28
N THR A 137 5.80 -4.48 16.51
CA THR A 137 7.21 -4.28 16.90
C THR A 137 8.07 -5.54 16.80
N GLN A 138 7.43 -6.70 16.58
CA GLN A 138 8.08 -7.99 16.35
C GLN A 138 8.33 -8.28 14.86
N GLY A 139 8.11 -7.29 13.99
CA GLY A 139 8.30 -7.40 12.55
C GLY A 139 7.18 -8.15 11.83
N PRO A 140 7.35 -8.40 10.51
CA PRO A 140 6.36 -9.08 9.67
C PRO A 140 5.99 -10.46 10.17
N LYS A 141 4.72 -10.64 10.54
CA LYS A 141 4.14 -11.93 10.94
C LYS A 141 2.69 -12.01 10.48
N THR A 142 2.27 -13.20 10.06
CA THR A 142 0.89 -13.42 9.63
C THR A 142 -0.10 -13.12 10.74
N GLU A 143 0.27 -13.37 12.00
CA GLU A 143 -0.58 -13.15 13.17
C GLU A 143 -0.70 -11.67 13.59
N ASN A 144 0.02 -10.75 12.94
CA ASN A 144 -0.15 -9.32 13.18
C ASN A 144 -1.55 -8.88 12.76
N GLY A 145 -2.00 -7.76 13.31
CA GLY A 145 -3.24 -7.14 12.86
C GLY A 145 -3.19 -6.77 11.38
N ALA A 146 -4.36 -6.80 10.75
CA ALA A 146 -4.48 -6.65 9.30
C ALA A 146 -4.10 -5.23 8.88
N TYR A 147 -4.69 -4.21 9.50
CA TYR A 147 -4.54 -2.83 9.02
C TYR A 147 -3.91 -1.90 10.06
N GLY A 148 -2.92 -1.10 9.64
CA GLY A 148 -2.35 -0.05 10.49
C GLY A 148 -3.31 1.13 10.64
N ILE A 149 -3.47 1.92 9.58
CA ILE A 149 -4.43 3.03 9.50
C ILE A 149 -5.56 2.61 8.56
N TYR A 150 -6.79 2.54 9.05
CA TYR A 150 -7.93 1.93 8.35
C TYR A 150 -9.21 2.80 8.38
N PRO A 151 -9.28 3.92 7.65
CA PRO A 151 -10.54 4.54 7.27
C PRO A 151 -11.30 3.71 6.23
N VAL A 152 -12.60 3.52 6.46
CA VAL A 152 -13.48 2.78 5.58
C VAL A 152 -14.89 3.35 5.56
N GLN A 153 -15.50 3.42 4.37
CA GLN A 153 -16.81 4.06 4.17
C GLN A 153 -16.81 5.54 4.61
N THR A 154 -15.70 6.23 4.42
CA THR A 154 -15.48 7.62 4.87
C THR A 154 -15.48 8.62 3.71
N LYS A 155 -15.63 9.90 4.02
CA LYS A 155 -15.53 10.99 3.04
C LYS A 155 -14.61 12.10 3.54
N ASN A 156 -13.84 12.70 2.64
CA ASN A 156 -12.88 13.77 2.94
C ASN A 156 -11.83 13.28 3.95
N VAL A 157 -10.89 12.48 3.49
CA VAL A 157 -9.86 11.84 4.33
C VAL A 157 -8.50 12.43 4.04
N LEU A 158 -7.80 12.86 5.08
CA LEU A 158 -6.39 13.25 5.03
C LEU A 158 -5.56 12.31 5.92
N ILE A 159 -4.65 11.56 5.33
CA ILE A 159 -3.62 10.80 6.03
C ILE A 159 -2.26 11.40 5.66
N GLU A 160 -1.58 12.01 6.63
CA GLU A 160 -0.28 12.64 6.36
C GLU A 160 0.77 12.48 7.43
N ASP A 161 2.04 12.57 7.01
CA ASP A 161 3.21 12.59 7.88
C ASP A 161 3.27 11.40 8.86
N SER A 162 2.66 10.27 8.49
CA SER A 162 2.45 9.08 9.34
C SER A 162 3.33 7.90 8.92
N VAL A 163 3.46 6.92 9.81
CA VAL A 163 4.32 5.74 9.66
C VAL A 163 3.50 4.48 9.94
N ALA A 164 3.58 3.47 9.07
CA ALA A 164 2.90 2.19 9.26
C ALA A 164 3.83 1.01 8.98
N ILE A 165 4.00 0.13 9.96
CA ILE A 165 5.03 -0.92 9.95
C ILE A 165 4.47 -2.27 10.39
N GLY A 166 4.68 -3.30 9.57
CA GLY A 166 4.46 -4.70 9.97
C GLY A 166 3.02 -5.21 9.90
N ALA A 167 2.09 -4.51 9.25
CA ALA A 167 0.71 -4.95 9.09
C ALA A 167 0.63 -6.23 8.24
N SER A 168 -0.19 -7.20 8.65
CA SER A 168 -0.38 -8.46 7.90
C SER A 168 -1.24 -8.31 6.65
N ASP A 169 -1.88 -7.16 6.48
CA ASP A 169 -2.56 -6.75 5.27
C ASP A 169 -1.94 -5.44 4.77
N ALA A 170 -2.56 -4.28 5.04
CA ALA A 170 -2.05 -2.99 4.60
C ALA A 170 -1.58 -2.09 5.75
N GLY A 171 -0.41 -1.47 5.59
CA GLY A 171 0.08 -0.47 6.54
C GLY A 171 -0.86 0.73 6.62
N ILE A 172 -1.15 1.31 5.45
CA ILE A 172 -2.18 2.35 5.29
C ILE A 172 -3.21 1.83 4.30
N TYR A 173 -4.45 1.69 4.75
CA TYR A 173 -5.57 1.24 3.93
C TYR A 173 -6.64 2.33 3.91
N VAL A 174 -7.20 2.62 2.74
CA VAL A 174 -8.42 3.44 2.62
C VAL A 174 -9.41 2.70 1.73
N GLY A 175 -10.58 2.37 2.28
CA GLY A 175 -11.57 1.52 1.61
C GLY A 175 -12.92 2.19 1.40
N GLN A 176 -13.56 1.97 0.25
CA GLN A 176 -14.95 2.39 -0.01
C GLN A 176 -15.21 3.86 0.33
N SER A 177 -14.22 4.73 0.11
CA SER A 177 -14.22 6.12 0.59
C SER A 177 -14.19 7.11 -0.57
N GLN A 178 -14.42 8.40 -0.27
CA GLN A 178 -14.47 9.46 -1.29
C GLN A 178 -13.65 10.67 -0.88
N ASN A 179 -12.98 11.31 -1.85
CA ASN A 179 -12.08 12.44 -1.63
C ASN A 179 -10.97 12.10 -0.61
N VAL A 180 -10.00 11.32 -1.06
CA VAL A 180 -8.93 10.77 -0.23
C VAL A 180 -7.60 11.43 -0.56
N VAL A 181 -6.86 11.86 0.45
CA VAL A 181 -5.47 12.33 0.31
C VAL A 181 -4.57 11.54 1.26
N VAL A 182 -3.60 10.82 0.70
CA VAL A 182 -2.56 10.08 1.43
C VAL A 182 -1.20 10.63 1.03
N ARG A 183 -0.55 11.39 1.93
CA ARG A 183 0.70 12.08 1.58
C ARG A 183 1.80 12.08 2.64
N ARG A 184 3.05 12.09 2.20
CA ARG A 184 4.25 12.19 3.08
C ARG A 184 4.30 11.12 4.17
N ASN A 185 3.76 9.94 3.88
CA ASN A 185 3.78 8.82 4.81
C ASN A 185 4.96 7.87 4.52
N ARG A 186 5.35 7.09 5.51
CA ARG A 186 6.28 5.96 5.36
C ARG A 186 5.54 4.65 5.66
N ALA A 187 5.43 3.79 4.66
CA ALA A 187 4.88 2.44 4.82
C ALA A 187 5.98 1.41 4.52
N GLU A 188 6.31 0.58 5.51
CA GLU A 188 7.37 -0.42 5.35
C GLU A 188 7.09 -1.74 6.05
N PHE A 189 7.61 -2.83 5.48
CA PHE A 189 7.48 -4.18 6.05
C PHE A 189 6.02 -4.64 6.23
N ASN A 190 5.09 -4.11 5.45
CA ASN A 190 3.69 -4.57 5.37
C ASN A 190 3.52 -5.56 4.20
N VAL A 191 2.37 -6.22 4.09
CA VAL A 191 2.02 -6.90 2.82
C VAL A 191 1.79 -5.83 1.76
N ALA A 192 0.78 -4.99 1.92
CA ALA A 192 0.59 -3.78 1.14
C ALA A 192 1.13 -2.57 1.93
N GLY A 193 2.00 -1.76 1.31
CA GLY A 193 2.44 -0.52 1.94
C GLY A 193 1.27 0.45 2.10
N ILE A 194 0.69 0.85 0.97
CA ILE A 194 -0.50 1.70 0.89
C ILE A 194 -1.52 1.02 -0.01
N GLU A 195 -2.76 0.92 0.43
CA GLU A 195 -3.86 0.37 -0.36
C GLU A 195 -5.02 1.36 -0.45
N ILE A 196 -5.44 1.62 -1.69
CA ILE A 196 -6.64 2.38 -2.03
C ILE A 196 -7.64 1.40 -2.63
N GLU A 197 -8.63 1.00 -1.85
CA GLU A 197 -9.63 -0.01 -2.23
C GLU A 197 -10.98 0.67 -2.49
N ASN A 198 -11.55 0.49 -3.68
CA ASN A 198 -12.91 0.93 -4.02
C ASN A 198 -13.18 2.42 -3.68
N CYS A 199 -12.16 3.28 -3.77
CA CYS A 199 -12.28 4.71 -3.48
C CYS A 199 -12.59 5.54 -4.72
N ILE A 200 -13.37 6.61 -4.54
CA ILE A 200 -13.68 7.59 -5.59
C ILE A 200 -12.86 8.85 -5.29
N ASP A 201 -12.05 9.29 -6.26
CA ASP A 201 -11.19 10.46 -6.15
C ASP A 201 -10.15 10.33 -5.02
N ALA A 202 -8.96 9.83 -5.36
CA ALA A 202 -7.86 9.64 -4.42
C ALA A 202 -6.54 10.21 -4.94
N ASP A 203 -5.83 10.96 -4.08
CA ASP A 203 -4.48 11.46 -4.31
C ASP A 203 -3.50 10.77 -3.36
N VAL A 204 -2.58 9.98 -3.90
CA VAL A 204 -1.53 9.28 -3.16
C VAL A 204 -0.18 9.84 -3.60
N TYR A 205 0.46 10.67 -2.76
CA TYR A 205 1.70 11.36 -3.18
C TYR A 205 2.74 11.64 -2.10
N GLU A 206 3.99 11.81 -2.52
CA GLU A 206 5.13 12.08 -1.62
C GLU A 206 5.33 11.00 -0.54
N ASN A 207 4.78 9.80 -0.73
CA ASN A 207 4.96 8.70 0.22
C ASN A 207 6.23 7.91 -0.09
N LEU A 208 6.79 7.29 0.94
CA LEU A 208 7.82 6.26 0.84
C LEU A 208 7.18 4.90 1.15
N ALA A 209 7.01 4.06 0.13
CA ALA A 209 6.61 2.67 0.27
C ALA A 209 7.83 1.78 -0.01
N THR A 210 8.42 1.22 1.04
CA THR A 210 9.68 0.46 0.93
C THR A 210 9.66 -0.83 1.73
N ASN A 211 10.32 -1.88 1.24
CA ASN A 211 10.40 -3.18 1.93
C ASN A 211 9.04 -3.80 2.27
N ASN A 212 7.96 -3.45 1.56
CA ASN A 212 6.69 -4.17 1.67
C ASN A 212 6.71 -5.42 0.77
N THR A 213 5.61 -6.18 0.70
CA THR A 213 5.42 -7.17 -0.37
C THR A 213 5.05 -6.48 -1.69
N GLY A 214 4.07 -5.58 -1.62
CA GLY A 214 3.70 -4.62 -2.66
C GLY A 214 3.74 -3.19 -2.10
N GLY A 215 4.23 -2.24 -2.89
CA GLY A 215 4.38 -0.84 -2.44
C GLY A 215 3.05 -0.09 -2.32
N ILE A 216 2.41 0.18 -3.46
CA ILE A 216 1.14 0.93 -3.55
C ILE A 216 0.13 0.13 -4.37
N LEU A 217 -1.04 -0.16 -3.80
CA LEU A 217 -2.12 -0.94 -4.38
C LEU A 217 -3.33 -0.03 -4.67
N VAL A 218 -3.90 -0.13 -5.87
CA VAL A 218 -5.13 0.56 -6.27
C VAL A 218 -6.13 -0.49 -6.78
N PHE A 219 -7.03 -0.91 -5.90
CA PHE A 219 -7.83 -2.12 -6.08
C PHE A 219 -9.32 -1.80 -6.16
N ASN A 220 -10.03 -2.62 -6.93
CA ASN A 220 -11.48 -2.78 -6.81
C ASN A 220 -11.81 -4.24 -6.50
N MET A 221 -12.57 -4.44 -5.43
CA MET A 221 -12.99 -5.75 -4.96
C MET A 221 -14.43 -6.09 -5.39
N PRO A 222 -14.69 -7.36 -5.79
CA PRO A 222 -15.97 -7.77 -6.38
C PRO A 222 -17.17 -7.77 -5.43
N GLN A 223 -16.96 -7.79 -4.12
CA GLN A 223 -18.03 -7.98 -3.13
C GLN A 223 -18.52 -6.68 -2.47
N LEU A 224 -18.09 -5.52 -2.98
CA LEU A 224 -18.35 -4.23 -2.36
C LEU A 224 -19.41 -3.43 -3.13
N GLN A 225 -20.06 -2.51 -2.40
CA GLN A 225 -21.21 -1.74 -2.90
C GLN A 225 -20.81 -0.53 -3.76
N GLN A 226 -19.55 -0.11 -3.68
CA GLN A 226 -19.03 1.07 -4.37
C GLN A 226 -17.88 0.64 -5.28
N ALA A 227 -17.89 1.05 -6.55
CA ALA A 227 -16.71 0.96 -7.42
C ALA A 227 -15.76 2.13 -7.14
N GLY A 228 -14.46 1.86 -7.17
CA GLY A 228 -13.42 2.89 -7.11
C GLY A 228 -12.94 3.32 -8.49
N TYR A 229 -12.62 4.60 -8.62
CA TYR A 229 -12.11 5.22 -9.85
C TYR A 229 -11.51 6.60 -9.55
N ARG A 230 -10.71 7.13 -10.48
CA ARG A 230 -10.04 8.44 -10.39
C ARG A 230 -8.99 8.52 -9.29
N THR A 231 -8.07 7.55 -9.28
CA THR A 231 -6.92 7.54 -8.37
C THR A 231 -5.67 8.11 -9.06
N ARG A 232 -4.97 9.03 -8.39
CA ARG A 232 -3.70 9.62 -8.85
C ARG A 232 -2.59 9.22 -7.89
N VAL A 233 -1.61 8.47 -8.38
CA VAL A 233 -0.42 8.01 -7.66
C VAL A 233 0.79 8.77 -8.19
N TYR A 234 1.33 9.74 -7.44
CA TYR A 234 2.38 10.61 -7.95
C TYR A 234 3.43 11.07 -6.96
N ASN A 235 4.64 11.40 -7.43
CA ASN A 235 5.74 11.85 -6.57
C ASN A 235 6.07 10.90 -5.40
N ASN A 236 5.68 9.63 -5.48
CA ASN A 236 6.02 8.62 -4.47
C ASN A 236 7.37 7.98 -4.77
N ARG A 237 7.92 7.34 -3.75
CA ARG A 237 9.08 6.46 -3.84
C ARG A 237 8.63 5.04 -3.47
N ALA A 238 8.51 4.16 -4.47
CA ALA A 238 8.14 2.76 -4.28
C ALA A 238 9.37 1.87 -4.53
N ILE A 239 10.13 1.60 -3.47
CA ILE A 239 11.51 1.10 -3.58
C ILE A 239 11.65 -0.25 -2.88
N ALA A 240 12.25 -1.22 -3.56
CA ALA A 240 12.66 -2.49 -2.98
C ALA A 240 11.57 -3.21 -2.15
N ASN A 241 10.31 -3.16 -2.61
CA ASN A 241 9.19 -3.85 -1.96
C ASN A 241 9.28 -5.35 -2.20
N ASN A 242 10.22 -6.01 -1.52
CA ASN A 242 10.65 -7.39 -1.74
C ASN A 242 10.44 -8.31 -0.53
N THR A 243 9.74 -7.84 0.50
CA THR A 243 9.39 -8.69 1.65
C THR A 243 8.49 -9.82 1.17
N ARG A 244 8.74 -11.04 1.67
CA ARG A 244 7.89 -12.19 1.33
C ARG A 244 6.48 -11.91 1.80
N ASN A 245 5.48 -12.23 0.98
CA ASN A 245 4.08 -12.12 1.37
C ASN A 245 3.80 -12.96 2.62
N PHE A 246 3.24 -12.31 3.64
CA PHE A 246 2.87 -12.90 4.93
C PHE A 246 1.39 -12.66 5.25
N GLY A 247 0.59 -12.27 4.26
CA GLY A 247 -0.84 -12.08 4.41
C GLY A 247 -1.56 -13.38 4.70
N HIS A 248 -2.69 -13.27 5.37
CA HIS A 248 -3.53 -14.42 5.68
C HIS A 248 -3.98 -15.12 4.39
N ALA A 249 -3.77 -16.44 4.32
CA ALA A 249 -4.14 -17.20 3.14
C ALA A 249 -5.64 -17.04 2.81
N GLY A 250 -5.94 -16.77 1.54
CA GLY A 250 -7.30 -16.53 1.06
C GLY A 250 -7.73 -15.06 1.10
N THR A 251 -6.95 -14.15 1.69
CA THR A 251 -7.19 -12.71 1.51
C THR A 251 -6.71 -12.23 0.13
N PRO A 252 -7.25 -11.12 -0.39
CA PRO A 252 -6.84 -10.57 -1.68
C PRO A 252 -5.35 -10.26 -1.75
N VAL A 253 -4.82 -9.59 -0.72
CA VAL A 253 -3.41 -9.20 -0.66
C VAL A 253 -2.46 -10.39 -0.55
N ALA A 254 -2.91 -11.57 -0.10
CA ALA A 254 -2.09 -12.78 -0.08
C ALA A 254 -1.70 -13.25 -1.50
N SER A 255 -2.40 -12.75 -2.53
CA SER A 255 -2.08 -13.01 -3.94
C SER A 255 -1.10 -12.02 -4.55
N VAL A 256 -0.73 -10.95 -3.84
CA VAL A 256 0.22 -9.94 -4.34
C VAL A 256 1.61 -10.56 -4.43
N PRO A 257 2.24 -10.58 -5.62
CA PRO A 257 3.60 -11.07 -5.76
C PRO A 257 4.56 -10.18 -4.99
N ALA A 258 5.45 -10.78 -4.19
CA ALA A 258 6.54 -10.03 -3.59
C ALA A 258 7.41 -9.38 -4.67
N GLY A 259 7.92 -8.17 -4.45
CA GLY A 259 8.69 -7.47 -5.47
C GLY A 259 7.86 -6.59 -6.38
N THR A 260 6.74 -6.03 -5.89
CA THR A 260 5.82 -5.20 -6.67
C THR A 260 5.90 -3.73 -6.24
N GLY A 261 6.16 -2.81 -7.17
CA GLY A 261 6.20 -1.37 -6.90
C GLY A 261 4.81 -0.77 -6.71
N VAL A 262 4.08 -0.65 -7.83
CA VAL A 262 2.67 -0.23 -7.87
C VAL A 262 1.85 -1.32 -8.54
N ILE A 263 0.63 -1.56 -8.08
CA ILE A 263 -0.30 -2.48 -8.73
C ILE A 263 -1.70 -1.87 -8.83
N VAL A 264 -2.29 -2.00 -10.02
CA VAL A 264 -3.68 -1.65 -10.29
C VAL A 264 -4.45 -2.93 -10.57
N ASN A 265 -5.49 -3.20 -9.78
CA ASN A 265 -6.37 -4.34 -10.00
C ASN A 265 -7.83 -3.90 -10.22
N SER A 266 -8.38 -4.23 -11.39
CA SER A 266 -9.80 -4.02 -11.74
C SER A 266 -10.30 -2.57 -11.53
N ASN A 267 -9.40 -1.59 -11.57
CA ASN A 267 -9.70 -0.21 -11.24
C ASN A 267 -9.61 0.68 -12.48
N ASP A 268 -10.45 1.72 -12.51
CA ASP A 268 -10.61 2.58 -13.67
C ASP A 268 -10.09 3.99 -13.40
N GLN A 269 -9.62 4.65 -14.45
CA GLN A 269 -9.17 6.04 -14.40
C GLN A 269 -8.05 6.19 -13.35
N VAL A 270 -6.93 5.50 -13.55
CA VAL A 270 -5.77 5.59 -12.65
C VAL A 270 -4.62 6.29 -13.35
N GLU A 271 -4.05 7.32 -12.71
CA GLU A 271 -2.82 7.96 -13.16
C GLU A 271 -1.65 7.57 -12.26
N ILE A 272 -0.56 7.12 -12.86
CA ILE A 272 0.70 6.83 -12.17
C ILE A 272 1.77 7.72 -12.80
N PHE A 273 2.21 8.77 -12.11
CA PHE A 273 3.12 9.75 -12.69
C PHE A 273 4.16 10.36 -11.76
N ASP A 274 5.31 10.75 -12.31
CA ASP A 274 6.39 11.40 -11.56
C ASP A 274 6.88 10.61 -10.32
N ASN A 275 6.66 9.30 -10.26
CA ASN A 275 7.15 8.46 -9.16
C ASN A 275 8.59 8.01 -9.41
N GLU A 276 9.34 7.74 -8.34
CA GLU A 276 10.55 6.93 -8.37
C GLU A 276 10.18 5.49 -7.99
N ILE A 277 10.32 4.55 -8.91
CA ILE A 277 9.93 3.16 -8.70
C ILE A 277 11.13 2.28 -9.03
N ALA A 278 11.70 1.66 -8.00
CA ALA A 278 13.01 1.06 -8.11
C ALA A 278 13.16 -0.28 -7.37
N ASP A 279 13.98 -1.17 -7.92
CA ASP A 279 14.45 -2.41 -7.27
C ASP A 279 13.37 -3.37 -6.77
N ASN A 280 12.17 -3.30 -7.36
CA ASN A 280 11.07 -4.23 -7.12
C ASN A 280 11.29 -5.50 -7.97
N LYS A 281 11.55 -6.64 -7.31
CA LYS A 281 12.09 -7.85 -7.97
C LYS A 281 11.16 -8.48 -9.02
N THR A 282 9.84 -8.28 -8.90
CA THR A 282 8.83 -8.79 -9.83
C THR A 282 8.53 -7.79 -10.92
N ALA A 283 8.01 -6.61 -10.59
CA ALA A 283 7.71 -5.57 -11.56
C ALA A 283 7.62 -4.20 -10.88
N ASN A 284 7.92 -3.14 -11.63
CA ASN A 284 7.75 -1.78 -11.14
C ASN A 284 6.26 -1.40 -11.13
N ILE A 285 5.52 -1.74 -12.19
CA ILE A 285 4.07 -1.59 -12.24
C ILE A 285 3.43 -2.90 -12.69
N ILE A 286 2.37 -3.34 -12.00
CA ILE A 286 1.50 -4.43 -12.43
C ILE A 286 0.11 -3.86 -12.73
N ILE A 287 -0.47 -4.23 -13.87
CA ILE A 287 -1.87 -3.96 -14.21
C ILE A 287 -2.57 -5.30 -14.38
N SER A 288 -3.65 -5.52 -13.63
CA SER A 288 -4.40 -6.76 -13.68
C SER A 288 -5.91 -6.58 -13.59
N ALA A 289 -6.62 -7.52 -14.19
CA ALA A 289 -8.03 -7.79 -13.99
C ALA A 289 -8.23 -8.79 -12.84
N LEU A 290 -9.49 -8.94 -12.41
CA LEU A 290 -9.87 -9.90 -11.38
C LEU A 290 -9.43 -11.34 -11.71
N PHE A 291 -9.45 -11.72 -13.00
CA PHE A 291 -9.20 -13.09 -13.46
C PHE A 291 -7.78 -13.58 -13.24
N SER A 292 -6.84 -12.66 -13.04
CA SER A 292 -5.43 -12.95 -12.75
C SER A 292 -5.12 -12.88 -11.25
N ALA A 293 -6.11 -12.53 -10.43
CA ALA A 293 -5.95 -12.38 -9.00
C ALA A 293 -6.25 -13.71 -8.27
N GLY A 294 -5.63 -13.94 -7.11
CA GLY A 294 -5.81 -15.16 -6.33
C GLY A 294 -7.19 -15.32 -5.68
N TYR A 295 -8.14 -14.45 -6.03
CA TYR A 295 -9.52 -14.40 -5.55
C TYR A 295 -10.52 -14.30 -6.71
N SER A 296 -10.14 -14.75 -7.91
CA SER A 296 -10.96 -14.71 -9.13
C SER A 296 -12.32 -15.42 -9.02
N ASP A 297 -12.41 -16.43 -8.15
CA ASP A 297 -13.63 -17.22 -7.93
C ASP A 297 -14.59 -16.58 -6.92
N SER A 298 -14.28 -15.37 -6.43
CA SER A 298 -15.12 -14.63 -5.51
C SER A 298 -16.47 -14.29 -6.13
N ALA A 299 -17.53 -14.38 -5.33
CA ALA A 299 -18.83 -13.84 -5.72
C ALA A 299 -18.69 -12.36 -6.12
N MET A 300 -19.37 -11.96 -7.20
CA MET A 300 -19.33 -10.60 -7.72
C MET A 300 -20.68 -9.91 -7.51
N SER A 301 -20.65 -8.64 -7.14
CA SER A 301 -21.82 -7.78 -7.23
C SER A 301 -22.20 -7.61 -8.71
N ALA A 302 -23.49 -7.40 -8.99
CA ALA A 302 -24.02 -7.38 -10.35
C ALA A 302 -23.35 -6.33 -11.25
N ASP A 303 -22.89 -5.23 -10.64
CA ASP A 303 -22.32 -4.07 -11.32
C ASP A 303 -20.79 -3.99 -11.22
N PHE A 304 -20.12 -5.04 -10.72
CA PHE A 304 -18.66 -5.07 -10.63
C PHE A 304 -18.02 -5.13 -12.03
N ASP A 305 -17.09 -4.22 -12.30
CA ASP A 305 -16.23 -4.26 -13.48
C ASP A 305 -14.89 -4.93 -13.14
N PRO A 306 -14.59 -6.13 -13.68
CA PRO A 306 -13.35 -6.84 -13.37
C PRO A 306 -12.15 -6.38 -14.20
N TYR A 307 -12.31 -5.40 -15.09
CA TYR A 307 -11.27 -4.98 -16.03
C TYR A 307 -10.67 -3.64 -15.62
N PRO A 308 -9.34 -3.46 -15.70
CA PRO A 308 -8.72 -2.15 -15.52
C PRO A 308 -8.82 -1.32 -16.81
N GLU A 309 -9.36 -0.10 -16.71
CA GLU A 309 -9.54 0.78 -17.87
C GLU A 309 -9.05 2.21 -17.61
N ALA A 310 -8.74 2.93 -18.70
CA ALA A 310 -8.30 4.33 -18.66
C ALA A 310 -7.09 4.57 -17.73
N ILE A 311 -6.03 3.76 -17.88
CA ILE A 311 -4.81 3.85 -17.08
C ILE A 311 -3.78 4.72 -17.78
N LEU A 312 -3.23 5.72 -17.11
CA LEU A 312 -2.16 6.58 -17.63
C LEU A 312 -0.89 6.39 -16.81
N ILE A 313 0.18 5.93 -17.46
CA ILE A 313 1.53 5.85 -16.89
C ILE A 313 2.40 6.89 -17.56
N LYS A 314 2.92 7.85 -16.79
CA LYS A 314 3.60 9.02 -17.36
C LYS A 314 4.76 9.54 -16.51
N ASP A 315 5.89 9.85 -17.13
CA ASP A 315 7.04 10.56 -16.52
C ASP A 315 7.59 9.94 -15.20
N ASN A 316 7.33 8.65 -14.94
CA ASN A 316 7.94 7.91 -13.84
C ASN A 316 9.40 7.57 -14.13
N ARG A 317 10.21 7.51 -13.08
CA ARG A 317 11.64 7.17 -13.12
C ARG A 317 11.80 5.73 -12.64
N PHE A 318 11.98 4.81 -13.58
CA PHE A 318 12.20 3.39 -13.31
C PHE A 318 13.70 3.07 -13.22
N SER A 319 14.09 2.27 -12.23
CA SER A 319 15.46 1.76 -12.13
C SER A 319 15.50 0.37 -11.45
N GLY A 320 16.36 -0.52 -11.94
CA GLY A 320 16.42 -1.89 -11.42
C GLY A 320 15.11 -2.68 -11.59
N GLY A 321 14.97 -3.75 -10.81
CA GLY A 321 13.75 -4.58 -10.77
C GLY A 321 13.56 -5.59 -11.92
N GLY A 322 12.53 -6.42 -11.79
CA GLY A 322 12.09 -7.41 -12.80
C GLY A 322 13.03 -8.61 -13.03
N ASN A 323 14.12 -8.70 -12.29
CA ASN A 323 15.17 -9.72 -12.49
C ASN A 323 14.98 -10.98 -11.64
N ALA A 324 14.07 -10.96 -10.67
CA ALA A 324 13.82 -12.08 -9.78
C ALA A 324 12.34 -12.15 -9.37
N PRO A 325 11.41 -12.29 -10.32
CA PRO A 325 9.99 -12.25 -10.01
C PRO A 325 9.55 -13.38 -9.08
N ASP A 326 8.55 -13.09 -8.26
CA ASP A 326 8.00 -14.04 -7.31
C ASP A 326 7.15 -15.11 -8.03
N GLY A 327 7.25 -16.35 -7.56
CA GLY A 327 6.60 -17.51 -8.20
C GLY A 327 7.39 -18.15 -9.35
N MET A 328 7.25 -19.48 -9.48
CA MET A 328 7.99 -20.28 -10.47
C MET A 328 7.60 -19.94 -11.91
N ASP A 329 6.33 -19.65 -12.16
CA ASP A 329 5.82 -19.37 -13.51
C ASP A 329 6.39 -18.06 -14.06
N PHE A 330 6.45 -16.99 -13.25
CA PHE A 330 7.09 -15.75 -13.66
C PHE A 330 8.60 -15.90 -13.85
N GLN A 331 9.28 -16.70 -13.01
CA GLN A 331 10.71 -17.00 -13.22
C GLN A 331 10.95 -17.74 -14.53
N ALA A 332 10.13 -18.75 -14.84
CA ALA A 332 10.20 -19.50 -16.09
C ALA A 332 9.93 -18.58 -17.30
N LEU A 333 8.89 -17.74 -17.22
CA LEU A 333 8.56 -16.76 -18.25
C LEU A 333 9.71 -15.77 -18.49
N ARG A 334 10.30 -15.24 -17.42
CA ARG A 334 11.45 -14.32 -17.50
C ARG A 334 12.61 -14.98 -18.25
N ILE A 335 12.98 -16.20 -17.86
CA ILE A 335 14.07 -16.94 -18.50
C ILE A 335 13.76 -17.22 -19.98
N ALA A 336 12.53 -17.67 -20.29
CA ALA A 336 12.13 -18.02 -21.64
C ALA A 336 12.12 -16.82 -22.60
N LYS A 337 11.74 -15.63 -22.12
CA LYS A 337 11.61 -14.41 -22.95
C LYS A 337 12.84 -13.53 -22.97
N PHE A 338 13.58 -13.46 -21.87
CA PHE A 338 14.66 -12.50 -21.68
C PHE A 338 16.02 -13.16 -21.36
N GLY A 339 16.05 -14.50 -21.26
CA GLY A 339 17.26 -15.26 -20.97
C GLY A 339 17.62 -15.29 -19.48
N PRO A 340 18.66 -16.07 -19.10
CA PRO A 340 19.00 -16.32 -17.69
C PRO A 340 19.30 -15.05 -16.89
N THR A 341 19.92 -14.05 -17.52
CA THR A 341 20.31 -12.76 -16.91
C THR A 341 19.37 -11.60 -17.26
N GLY A 342 18.33 -11.85 -18.06
CA GLY A 342 17.36 -10.83 -18.44
C GLY A 342 16.42 -10.45 -17.30
N ARG A 343 15.62 -9.41 -17.53
CA ARG A 343 14.61 -8.93 -16.60
C ARG A 343 13.31 -8.64 -17.34
N PHE A 344 12.20 -8.68 -16.62
CA PHE A 344 10.96 -8.13 -17.13
C PHE A 344 11.11 -6.62 -17.43
N PRO A 345 10.35 -6.11 -18.42
CA PRO A 345 10.13 -4.68 -18.59
C PRO A 345 9.51 -4.04 -17.34
N ASP A 346 9.48 -2.72 -17.29
CA ASP A 346 9.01 -1.96 -16.11
C ASP A 346 7.53 -2.25 -15.77
N ILE A 347 6.72 -2.48 -16.81
CA ILE A 347 5.27 -2.65 -16.69
C ILE A 347 4.91 -4.09 -17.06
N LEU A 348 4.17 -4.75 -16.19
CA LEU A 348 3.57 -6.06 -16.41
C LEU A 348 2.05 -5.89 -16.54
N TRP A 349 1.45 -6.40 -17.60
CA TRP A 349 0.01 -6.38 -17.82
C TRP A 349 -0.50 -7.80 -18.11
N ASP A 350 -1.64 -8.15 -17.52
CA ASP A 350 -2.25 -9.46 -17.71
C ASP A 350 -2.95 -9.66 -19.06
N GLY A 351 -3.21 -8.58 -19.80
CA GLY A 351 -3.78 -8.63 -21.14
C GLY A 351 -5.31 -8.69 -21.19
N TYR A 352 -6.00 -8.69 -20.05
CA TYR A 352 -7.46 -8.69 -20.03
C TYR A 352 -8.03 -7.32 -20.42
N VAL A 353 -9.04 -7.35 -21.29
CA VAL A 353 -9.84 -6.18 -21.69
C VAL A 353 -11.31 -6.55 -21.72
N ASN A 354 -12.19 -5.59 -21.48
CA ASN A 354 -13.62 -5.85 -21.48
C ASN A 354 -14.15 -6.08 -22.91
N PRO A 355 -14.56 -7.30 -23.28
CA PRO A 355 -14.99 -7.62 -24.64
C PRO A 355 -16.27 -6.87 -25.05
N LYS A 356 -17.11 -6.46 -24.08
CA LYS A 356 -18.35 -5.74 -24.36
C LYS A 356 -18.12 -4.28 -24.76
N LYS A 357 -16.97 -3.72 -24.42
CA LYS A 357 -16.59 -2.33 -24.72
C LYS A 357 -15.74 -2.20 -25.98
N LEU A 358 -15.39 -3.31 -26.65
CA LEU A 358 -14.59 -3.29 -27.87
C LEU A 358 -15.37 -2.70 -29.05
N VAL A 359 -14.70 -1.79 -29.78
CA VAL A 359 -15.16 -1.26 -31.07
C VAL A 359 -14.13 -1.64 -32.12
N ASN A 360 -14.54 -2.40 -33.14
CA ASN A 360 -13.64 -2.96 -34.15
C ASN A 360 -12.46 -3.76 -33.55
N GLY A 361 -12.71 -4.50 -32.46
CA GLY A 361 -11.70 -5.33 -31.80
C GLY A 361 -10.69 -4.58 -30.93
N GLN A 362 -10.88 -3.27 -30.70
CA GLN A 362 -10.02 -2.46 -29.84
C GLN A 362 -10.85 -1.72 -28.79
N LEU A 363 -10.24 -1.45 -27.63
CA LEU A 363 -10.82 -0.51 -26.68
C LEU A 363 -10.87 0.90 -27.29
N PRO A 364 -11.98 1.64 -27.09
CA PRO A 364 -12.04 3.08 -27.32
C PRO A 364 -10.86 3.81 -26.68
N ALA A 365 -10.40 4.90 -27.29
CA ALA A 365 -9.15 5.57 -26.91
C ALA A 365 -9.12 5.97 -25.43
N GLU A 366 -10.26 6.41 -24.91
CA GLU A 366 -10.49 6.85 -23.55
C GLU A 366 -10.45 5.72 -22.49
N LEU A 367 -10.55 4.45 -22.90
CA LEU A 367 -10.54 3.30 -22.00
C LEU A 367 -9.20 2.53 -22.02
N ARG A 368 -8.24 2.96 -22.83
CA ARG A 368 -6.98 2.24 -23.00
C ARG A 368 -6.06 2.36 -21.79
N ILE A 369 -5.10 1.44 -21.72
CA ILE A 369 -3.87 1.62 -20.95
C ILE A 369 -2.89 2.40 -21.84
N CYS A 370 -2.54 3.62 -21.41
CA CYS A 370 -1.64 4.53 -22.11
C CYS A 370 -0.32 4.72 -21.33
N ILE A 371 0.81 4.61 -22.05
CA ILE A 371 2.17 4.69 -21.53
C ILE A 371 2.91 5.80 -22.28
N ASP A 372 2.96 6.97 -21.64
CA ASP A 372 3.72 8.16 -22.06
C ASP A 372 4.92 8.37 -21.11
N ASN A 373 5.81 7.37 -21.08
CA ASN A 373 6.84 7.24 -20.04
C ASN A 373 8.24 6.96 -20.62
N GLY A 374 8.60 7.66 -21.71
CA GLY A 374 9.90 7.53 -22.37
C GLY A 374 10.21 6.07 -22.78
N ASP A 375 11.38 5.59 -22.37
CA ASP A 375 11.91 4.26 -22.72
C ASP A 375 11.28 3.10 -21.95
N ALA A 376 10.27 3.36 -21.10
CA ALA A 376 9.57 2.31 -20.37
C ALA A 376 9.04 1.23 -21.34
N GLY A 377 9.20 -0.02 -20.94
CA GLY A 377 8.69 -1.19 -21.66
C GLY A 377 7.51 -1.85 -20.94
N ILE A 378 6.74 -2.63 -21.70
CA ILE A 378 5.63 -3.45 -21.19
C ILE A 378 5.83 -4.92 -21.54
N LEU A 379 5.41 -5.82 -20.66
CA LEU A 379 5.16 -7.23 -20.94
C LEU A 379 3.67 -7.51 -20.76
N ASN A 380 2.98 -7.87 -21.84
CA ASN A 380 1.67 -8.48 -21.79
C ASN A 380 1.83 -9.99 -21.65
N VAL A 381 1.31 -10.58 -20.57
CA VAL A 381 1.43 -12.03 -20.33
C VAL A 381 0.40 -12.87 -21.06
N ASP A 382 -0.57 -12.26 -21.75
CA ASP A 382 -1.58 -12.94 -22.56
C ASP A 382 -2.53 -13.85 -21.76
N GLY A 383 -2.97 -13.37 -20.59
CA GLY A 383 -3.88 -14.06 -19.68
C GLY A 383 -5.15 -14.60 -20.33
N PRO A 384 -5.89 -13.82 -21.15
CA PRO A 384 -7.11 -14.31 -21.83
C PRO A 384 -6.90 -15.54 -22.70
N ASN A 385 -5.69 -15.73 -23.26
CA ASN A 385 -5.34 -16.87 -24.10
C ASN A 385 -4.46 -17.90 -23.34
N LYS A 386 -4.59 -17.97 -22.01
CA LYS A 386 -3.87 -18.91 -21.14
C LYS A 386 -2.34 -18.78 -21.27
N TYR A 387 -1.86 -17.54 -21.37
CA TYR A 387 -0.44 -17.22 -21.45
C TYR A 387 0.28 -17.83 -22.65
N ALA A 388 -0.45 -18.10 -23.75
CA ALA A 388 0.08 -18.81 -24.91
C ALA A 388 1.08 -17.96 -25.71
N LYS A 389 0.86 -16.64 -25.81
CA LYS A 389 1.69 -15.72 -26.58
C LYS A 389 2.03 -14.42 -25.83
N PRO A 390 2.79 -14.50 -24.72
CA PRO A 390 3.29 -13.30 -24.04
C PRO A 390 4.13 -12.48 -25.02
N ASN A 391 3.98 -11.17 -25.00
CA ASN A 391 4.67 -10.27 -25.92
C ASN A 391 4.97 -8.92 -25.27
N THR A 392 5.86 -8.15 -25.90
CA THR A 392 6.34 -6.85 -25.42
C THR A 392 5.97 -5.72 -26.37
N ASP A 393 4.91 -5.88 -27.17
CA ASP A 393 4.50 -4.85 -28.11
C ASP A 393 3.85 -3.68 -27.36
N ILE A 394 4.59 -2.59 -27.25
CA ILE A 394 4.14 -1.37 -26.60
C ILE A 394 3.36 -0.45 -27.53
N THR A 395 3.39 -0.69 -28.84
CA THR A 395 2.81 0.21 -29.86
C THR A 395 1.35 0.57 -29.58
N PRO A 396 0.47 -0.36 -29.18
CA PRO A 396 -0.93 -0.05 -28.87
C PRO A 396 -1.11 0.85 -27.64
N HIS A 397 -0.09 0.92 -26.78
CA HIS A 397 -0.08 1.65 -25.52
C HIS A 397 0.63 2.99 -25.62
N ARG A 398 1.25 3.34 -26.76
CA ARG A 398 1.84 4.67 -26.99
C ARG A 398 0.74 5.69 -27.27
N CYS A 399 0.08 6.13 -26.21
CA CYS A 399 -1.01 7.09 -26.22
C CYS A 399 -1.00 7.97 -24.97
N THR A 400 -1.93 8.92 -24.88
CA THR A 400 -2.19 9.73 -23.69
C THR A 400 -3.68 9.71 -23.36
N LEU A 401 -4.02 10.05 -22.13
CA LEU A 401 -5.39 10.26 -21.66
C LEU A 401 -5.57 11.68 -21.11
N PRO A 402 -6.80 12.21 -21.05
CA PRO A 402 -7.08 13.45 -20.33
C PRO A 402 -6.65 13.35 -18.86
N ARG A 403 -6.08 14.43 -18.32
CA ARG A 403 -5.60 14.44 -16.95
C ARG A 403 -6.75 14.52 -15.94
N LEU A 404 -6.65 13.75 -14.86
CA LEU A 404 -7.54 13.78 -13.71
C LEU A 404 -7.33 15.04 -12.87
N LYS A 405 -8.44 15.52 -12.30
CA LYS A 405 -8.42 16.69 -11.41
C LYS A 405 -7.86 16.32 -10.04
N PRO A 406 -7.17 17.25 -9.35
CA PRO A 406 -6.79 17.06 -7.96
C PRO A 406 -7.97 16.90 -7.02
N VAL A 407 -7.77 16.07 -6.00
CA VAL A 407 -8.69 16.00 -4.87
C VAL A 407 -8.61 17.32 -4.10
N VAL A 408 -9.76 17.91 -3.82
CA VAL A 408 -9.87 19.11 -2.99
C VAL A 408 -10.63 18.73 -1.74
N LEU A 409 -9.93 18.71 -0.61
CA LEU A 409 -10.56 18.54 0.70
C LEU A 409 -11.17 19.88 1.14
N PRO A 410 -12.30 19.87 1.88
CA PRO A 410 -12.78 21.08 2.56
C PRO A 410 -11.71 21.60 3.53
N GLN A 411 -11.71 22.92 3.77
CA GLN A 411 -10.91 23.48 4.86
C GLN A 411 -11.41 22.93 6.19
N ALA A 412 -10.46 22.47 7.01
CA ALA A 412 -10.70 21.98 8.36
C ALA A 412 -10.96 23.14 9.34
#